data_AF-A0A7V9JLL5-F1
#
_entry.id   AF-A0A7V9JLL5-F1
#
_cell.length_a   1.000
_cell.length_b   1.000
_cell.length_c   1.000
_cell.angle_alpha   90.00
_cell.angle_beta   90.00
_cell.angle_gamma   90.00
#
_symmetry.space_group_name_H-M   'P 1'
#
loop_
_entity.id
_entity.type
_entity.pdbx_description
1 polymer ?
#
loop_
_entity_poly.entity_id
_entity_poly.type
_entity_poly.pdbx_seq_one_letter_code
_entity_poly.pdbx_strand_id
1 'polypeptide(L)'
;MHSPEADPSPRASQSSCRRWETPDGMVHFQLPYGAWIRLFRDSALTVEDLVEPPAPAGAIPSYLDERRRAWAEQWPFECIWKTRKQKLSSPQDRDSLARSRSDSGARTEGWRRWLWYGA
;
A
#
# COMPACT_ATOMS: atom_id res chain seq x y z
N MET A 1 6.39 -14.63 -32.08
CA MET A 1 5.08 -14.75 -31.42
C MET A 1 5.34 -15.37 -30.06
N HIS A 2 5.57 -14.54 -29.05
CA HIS A 2 5.93 -14.99 -27.70
C HIS A 2 4.77 -14.62 -26.79
N SER A 3 3.98 -15.61 -26.38
CA SER A 3 2.95 -15.45 -25.37
C SER A 3 3.60 -14.99 -24.06
N PRO A 4 3.06 -14.01 -23.33
CA PRO A 4 3.51 -13.76 -21.98
C PRO A 4 2.98 -14.89 -21.09
N GLU A 5 3.89 -15.80 -20.74
CA GLU A 5 3.73 -16.85 -19.76
C GLU A 5 3.20 -16.24 -18.46
N ALA A 6 1.97 -16.61 -18.09
CA ALA A 6 1.37 -16.23 -16.82
C ALA A 6 2.19 -16.86 -15.69
N ASP A 7 2.87 -16.04 -14.89
CA ASP A 7 3.63 -16.46 -13.72
C ASP A 7 2.70 -17.16 -12.69
N PRO A 8 2.85 -18.47 -12.44
CA PRO A 8 2.03 -19.19 -11.49
C PRO A 8 2.73 -19.18 -10.12
N SER A 9 2.78 -18.02 -9.45
CA SER A 9 3.30 -17.98 -8.08
C SER A 9 2.16 -18.11 -7.05
N PRO A 10 2.17 -19.15 -6.19
CA PRO A 10 1.05 -19.54 -5.36
C PRO A 10 0.89 -18.55 -4.21
N ARG A 11 -0.24 -17.83 -4.18
CA ARG A 11 -0.82 -17.13 -3.02
C ARG A 11 0.22 -16.69 -1.97
N ALA A 12 1.19 -15.87 -2.39
CA ALA A 12 2.00 -15.13 -1.43
C ALA A 12 1.00 -14.45 -0.49
N SER A 13 1.10 -14.78 0.81
CA SER A 13 0.15 -14.37 1.84
C SER A 13 -0.38 -12.98 1.53
N GLN A 14 -1.66 -12.85 1.14
CA GLN A 14 -2.27 -11.57 0.73
C GLN A 14 -2.31 -10.53 1.86
N SER A 15 -1.63 -10.81 2.97
CA SER A 15 -1.54 -10.00 4.18
C SER A 15 -0.11 -9.52 4.49
N SER A 16 0.91 -9.95 3.75
CA SER A 16 2.31 -9.50 3.95
C SER A 16 2.74 -8.43 2.93
N CYS A 17 3.75 -7.64 3.30
CA CYS A 17 4.46 -6.78 2.35
C CYS A 17 5.03 -7.61 1.21
N ARG A 18 4.79 -7.18 -0.03
CA ARG A 18 5.60 -7.63 -1.15
C ARG A 18 6.83 -6.74 -1.26
N ARG A 19 8.00 -7.35 -1.44
CA ARG A 19 9.25 -6.68 -1.81
C ARG A 19 9.69 -7.19 -3.17
N TRP A 20 10.16 -6.30 -4.05
CA TRP A 20 10.82 -6.68 -5.29
C TRP A 20 11.86 -5.63 -5.68
N GLU A 21 12.75 -6.02 -6.58
CA GLU A 21 13.84 -5.18 -7.07
C GLU A 21 13.70 -5.00 -8.58
N THR A 22 14.02 -3.81 -9.08
CA THR A 22 14.01 -3.50 -10.51
C THR A 22 15.41 -3.64 -11.11
N PRO A 23 15.55 -3.80 -12.44
CA PRO A 23 16.86 -3.98 -13.08
C PRO A 23 17.85 -2.82 -12.89
N ASP A 24 17.37 -1.62 -12.58
CA ASP A 24 18.16 -0.43 -12.22
C ASP A 24 18.53 -0.38 -10.73
N GLY A 25 18.24 -1.43 -9.96
CA GLY A 25 18.64 -1.59 -8.57
C GLY A 25 17.71 -0.92 -7.55
N MET A 26 16.54 -0.41 -7.96
CA MET A 26 15.57 0.13 -7.01
C MET A 26 14.83 -1.00 -6.27
N VAL A 27 14.57 -0.79 -4.97
CA VAL A 27 13.83 -1.74 -4.14
C VAL A 27 12.45 -1.17 -3.83
N HIS A 28 11.41 -1.92 -4.17
CA HIS A 28 10.02 -1.54 -3.94
C HIS A 28 9.41 -2.37 -2.81
N PHE A 29 8.55 -1.71 -2.03
CA PHE A 29 7.74 -2.32 -0.99
C PHE A 29 6.28 -1.97 -1.23
N GLN A 30 5.40 -2.97 -1.28
CA GLN A 30 3.96 -2.74 -1.44
C GLN A 30 3.17 -3.58 -0.44
N LEU A 31 2.31 -2.90 0.31
CA LEU A 31 1.28 -3.54 1.10
C LEU A 31 0.07 -3.84 0.20
N PRO A 32 -0.55 -5.02 0.32
CA PRO A 32 -1.87 -5.26 -0.25
C PRO A 32 -2.91 -4.37 0.44
N TYR A 33 -4.02 -4.05 -0.23
CA TYR A 33 -5.05 -3.15 0.30
C TYR A 33 -5.59 -3.59 1.67
N GLY A 34 -5.78 -4.89 1.87
CA GLY A 34 -6.20 -5.41 3.17
C GLY A 34 -5.19 -5.15 4.28
N ALA A 35 -3.90 -5.00 3.98
CA ALA A 35 -2.89 -4.61 4.96
C ALA A 35 -2.84 -3.09 5.16
N TRP A 36 -3.03 -2.28 4.11
CA TRP A 36 -3.22 -0.83 4.24
C TRP A 36 -4.41 -0.47 5.13
N ILE A 37 -5.57 -1.10 4.94
CA ILE A 37 -6.77 -0.86 5.75
C ILE A 37 -6.52 -1.19 7.23
N ARG A 38 -5.86 -2.32 7.50
CA ARG A 38 -5.48 -2.70 8.87
C ARG A 38 -4.52 -1.67 9.48
N LEU A 39 -3.51 -1.24 8.72
CA LEU A 39 -2.55 -0.23 9.15
C LEU A 39 -3.23 1.10 9.50
N PHE A 40 -4.16 1.57 8.66
CA PHE A 40 -4.90 2.81 8.93
C PHE A 40 -5.76 2.68 10.19
N ARG A 41 -6.53 1.60 10.31
CA ARG A 41 -7.34 1.33 11.51
C ARG A 41 -6.49 1.29 12.77
N ASP A 42 -5.38 0.56 12.74
CA ASP A 42 -4.46 0.44 13.88
C ASP A 42 -3.75 1.77 14.16
N SER A 43 -3.80 2.72 13.23
CA SER A 43 -3.32 4.10 13.38
C SER A 43 -4.41 5.11 13.76
N ALA A 44 -5.61 4.63 14.12
CA ALA A 44 -6.79 5.47 14.38
C ALA A 44 -7.16 6.39 13.21
N LEU A 45 -6.96 5.89 11.99
CA LEU A 45 -7.36 6.54 10.75
C LEU A 45 -8.54 5.75 10.18
N THR A 46 -9.73 6.36 10.18
CA THR A 46 -10.89 5.83 9.46
C THR A 46 -10.65 6.06 7.97
N VAL A 47 -10.74 5.00 7.16
CA VAL A 47 -10.74 5.13 5.70
C VAL A 47 -12.09 5.72 5.27
N GLU A 48 -12.05 6.86 4.61
CA GLU A 48 -13.23 7.51 4.04
C GLU A 48 -13.43 7.16 2.57
N ASP A 49 -12.32 7.03 1.83
CA ASP A 49 -12.35 6.77 0.38
C ASP A 49 -11.02 6.16 -0.10
N LEU A 50 -11.08 5.45 -1.22
CA LEU A 50 -9.94 5.01 -2.01
C LEU A 50 -10.17 5.47 -3.45
N VAL A 51 -9.37 6.44 -3.88
CA VAL A 51 -9.47 7.03 -5.21
C VAL A 51 -8.32 6.51 -6.06
N GLU A 52 -8.65 5.88 -7.18
CA GLU A 52 -7.69 5.40 -8.18
C GLU A 52 -7.89 6.19 -9.48
N PRO A 53 -7.30 7.39 -9.60
CA PRO A 53 -7.60 8.28 -10.70
C PRO A 53 -7.05 7.70 -12.02
N PRO A 54 -7.84 7.73 -13.11
CA PRO A 54 -7.29 7.44 -14.43
C PRO A 54 -6.29 8.53 -14.82
N ALA A 55 -5.34 8.19 -15.69
CA ALA A 55 -4.50 9.20 -16.31
C ALA A 55 -5.40 10.22 -17.07
N PRO A 56 -5.21 11.53 -16.87
CA PRO A 56 -5.98 12.51 -17.63
C PRO A 56 -5.69 12.36 -19.13
N ALA A 57 -6.74 12.48 -19.96
CA ALA A 57 -6.59 12.39 -21.41
C ALA A 57 -5.56 13.40 -21.92
N GLY A 58 -4.55 12.92 -22.67
CA GLY A 58 -3.47 13.75 -23.19
C GLY A 58 -2.39 14.16 -22.18
N ALA A 59 -2.47 13.72 -20.93
CA ALA A 59 -1.49 14.03 -19.88
C ALA A 59 -0.53 12.86 -19.58
N ILE A 60 -0.39 11.89 -20.48
CA ILE A 60 0.53 10.77 -20.28
C ILE A 60 1.96 11.31 -20.38
N PRO A 61 2.79 11.19 -19.32
CA PRO A 61 4.11 11.78 -19.32
C PRO A 61 4.99 11.26 -20.45
N SER A 62 5.73 12.16 -21.10
CA SER A 62 6.60 11.84 -22.24
C SER A 62 7.78 10.92 -21.88
N TYR A 63 8.12 10.81 -20.60
CA TYR A 63 9.16 9.90 -20.12
C TYR A 63 8.69 8.43 -20.00
N LEU A 64 7.39 8.16 -20.17
CA LEU A 64 6.89 6.79 -20.18
C LEU A 64 7.14 6.15 -21.54
N ASP A 65 7.68 4.92 -21.50
CA ASP A 65 7.75 4.07 -22.69
C ASP A 65 6.35 3.66 -23.17
N GLU A 66 6.26 3.14 -24.39
CA GLU A 66 5.00 2.80 -25.04
C GLU A 66 4.19 1.76 -24.25
N ARG A 67 4.86 0.81 -23.56
CA ARG A 67 4.20 -0.21 -22.76
C ARG A 67 3.57 0.41 -21.51
N ARG A 68 4.28 1.31 -20.83
CA ARG A 68 3.77 2.05 -19.66
C ARG A 68 2.66 3.01 -20.07
N ARG A 69 2.74 3.63 -21.26
CA ARG A 69 1.66 4.44 -21.83
C ARG A 69 0.40 3.63 -22.09
N ALA A 70 0.51 2.48 -22.76
CA ALA A 70 -0.64 1.60 -23.00
C ALA A 70 -1.29 1.10 -21.68
N TRP A 71 -0.47 0.90 -20.64
CA TRP A 71 -0.96 0.60 -19.30
C TRP A 71 -1.74 1.79 -18.68
N ALA A 72 -1.17 3.00 -18.77
CA ALA A 72 -1.74 4.24 -18.25
C ALA A 72 -3.17 4.53 -18.71
N GLU A 73 -3.46 4.14 -19.95
CA GLU A 73 -4.76 4.37 -20.60
C GLU A 73 -5.85 3.48 -20.04
N GLN A 74 -5.47 2.32 -19.49
CA GLN A 74 -6.41 1.29 -19.05
C GLN A 74 -6.46 1.16 -17.53
N TRP A 75 -5.38 1.52 -16.84
CA TRP A 75 -5.21 1.26 -15.42
C TRP A 75 -4.65 2.49 -14.68
N PRO A 76 -5.16 2.77 -13.48
CA PRO A 76 -4.67 3.85 -12.65
C PRO A 76 -3.22 3.58 -12.22
N PHE A 77 -2.41 4.65 -12.16
CA PHE A 77 -1.04 4.58 -11.64
C PHE A 77 -0.93 4.81 -10.14
N GLU A 78 -1.93 5.47 -9.57
CA GLU A 78 -1.91 5.93 -8.19
C GLU A 78 -3.11 5.39 -7.43
N CYS A 79 -2.89 5.13 -6.14
CA CYS A 79 -3.92 4.76 -5.19
C CYS A 79 -3.91 5.79 -4.05
N ILE A 80 -4.91 6.66 -4.02
CA ILE A 80 -5.00 7.75 -3.06
C ILE A 80 -5.98 7.35 -1.95
N TRP A 81 -5.49 7.29 -0.72
CA TRP A 81 -6.30 6.96 0.45
C TRP A 81 -6.75 8.23 1.16
N LYS A 82 -8.07 8.47 1.19
CA LYS A 82 -8.64 9.52 2.02
C LYS A 82 -8.92 8.96 3.39
N THR A 83 -8.31 9.52 4.42
CA THR A 83 -8.50 9.07 5.79
C THR A 83 -8.80 10.21 6.74
N ARG A 84 -9.56 9.90 7.79
CA ARG A 84 -9.85 10.81 8.90
C ARG A 84 -9.26 10.27 10.18
N LYS A 85 -8.48 11.10 10.88
CA LYS A 85 -8.02 10.80 12.23
C LYS A 85 -9.19 10.80 13.21
N GLN A 86 -9.37 9.69 13.90
CA GLN A 86 -10.36 9.59 14.97
C GLN A 86 -9.93 10.43 16.16
N LYS A 87 -10.87 11.18 16.74
CA LYS A 87 -10.66 11.83 18.04
C LYS A 87 -10.83 10.76 19.11
N LEU A 88 -9.71 10.29 19.66
CA LEU A 88 -9.70 9.44 20.84
C LEU A 88 -9.88 10.34 22.06
N SER A 89 -11.14 10.52 22.47
CA SER A 89 -11.55 11.47 23.49
C SER A 89 -11.30 10.98 24.91
N SER A 90 -11.34 9.67 25.16
CA SER A 90 -11.09 9.11 26.49
C SER A 90 -9.75 8.34 26.56
N PRO A 91 -9.15 8.22 27.77
CA PRO A 91 -8.02 7.30 28.00
C PRO A 91 -8.36 5.85 27.62
N GLN A 92 -9.59 5.41 27.85
CA GLN A 92 -10.06 4.05 27.53
C GLN A 92 -10.07 3.78 26.02
N ASP A 93 -10.35 4.78 25.20
CA ASP A 93 -10.29 4.68 23.73
C ASP A 93 -8.85 4.46 23.26
N ARG A 94 -7.89 5.14 23.91
CA ARG A 94 -6.46 5.01 23.62
C ARG A 94 -5.93 3.64 24.04
N ASP A 95 -6.35 3.16 25.20
CA ASP A 95 -5.95 1.83 25.71
C ASP A 95 -6.55 0.70 24.88
N SER A 96 -7.78 0.89 24.38
CA SER A 96 -8.41 -0.06 23.45
C SER A 96 -7.68 -0.13 22.11
N LEU A 97 -7.23 1.01 21.59
CA LEU A 97 -6.36 1.05 20.41
C LEU A 97 -4.98 0.44 20.66
N ALA A 98 -4.38 0.67 21.83
CA ALA A 98 -3.09 0.08 22.18
C ALA A 98 -3.17 -1.45 22.27
N ARG A 99 -4.27 -1.98 22.81
CA ARG A 99 -4.55 -3.42 22.83
C ARG A 99 -4.76 -3.99 21.43
N SER A 100 -5.54 -3.32 20.56
CA SER A 100 -5.74 -3.81 19.19
C SER A 100 -4.45 -3.85 18.37
N ARG A 101 -3.54 -2.88 18.57
CA ARG A 101 -2.18 -2.90 18.01
C ARG A 101 -1.34 -4.08 18.47
N SER A 102 -1.57 -4.55 19.70
CA SER A 102 -0.81 -5.66 20.30
C SER A 102 -1.25 -7.00 19.71
N ASP A 103 -2.57 -7.18 19.52
CA ASP A 103 -3.15 -8.35 18.84
C ASP A 103 -2.79 -8.39 17.34
N SER A 104 -2.78 -7.23 16.67
CA SER A 104 -2.30 -7.13 15.27
C SER A 104 -0.77 -7.32 15.15
N GLY A 105 -0.02 -6.89 16.17
CA GLY A 105 1.45 -6.88 16.20
C GLY A 105 2.07 -8.27 16.34
N ALA A 106 1.34 -9.24 16.89
CA ALA A 106 1.79 -10.63 17.01
C ALA A 106 1.95 -11.36 15.65
N ARG A 107 1.62 -10.72 14.51
CA ARG A 107 1.82 -11.25 13.15
C ARG A 107 2.72 -10.43 12.23
N THR A 108 3.22 -9.26 12.63
CA THR A 108 3.88 -8.32 11.71
C THR A 108 5.10 -7.60 12.31
N GLU A 109 6.12 -8.34 12.75
CA GLU A 109 7.37 -7.74 13.30
C GLU A 109 8.26 -7.00 12.27
N GLY A 110 7.95 -7.00 10.97
CA GLY A 110 8.88 -6.50 9.93
C GLY A 110 9.09 -4.98 9.82
N TRP A 111 8.18 -4.15 10.33
CA TRP A 111 8.14 -2.72 9.95
C TRP A 111 8.56 -1.73 11.04
N ARG A 112 8.61 -2.17 12.30
CA ARG A 112 8.98 -1.31 13.44
C ARG A 112 10.43 -0.81 13.39
N ARG A 113 11.28 -1.37 12.52
CA ARG A 113 12.70 -1.00 12.39
C ARG A 113 12.94 0.31 11.61
N TRP A 114 11.97 0.82 10.85
CA TRP A 114 12.19 1.94 9.93
C TRP A 114 11.74 3.33 10.42
N LEU A 115 11.00 3.43 11.54
CA LEU A 115 10.49 4.72 12.04
C LEU A 115 11.45 5.47 12.99
N TRP A 116 12.67 4.96 13.22
CA TRP A 116 13.63 5.57 14.17
C TRP A 116 15.07 5.70 13.67
N TYR A 117 15.33 5.57 12.37
CA TYR A 117 16.59 6.00 11.75
C TYR A 117 16.31 7.03 10.66
N GLY A 118 16.33 8.29 11.07
CA GLY A 118 16.08 9.47 10.24
C GLY A 118 16.13 10.74 11.10
N ALA A 119 17.21 10.87 11.87
CA ALA A 119 17.65 12.11 12.52
C ALA A 119 19.14 12.29 12.19
#